data_AF-A0A0G1Q445-F1
#
_entry.id   AF-A0A0G1Q445-F1
#
_cell.length_a   1.000
_cell.length_b   1.000
_cell.length_c   1.000
_cell.angle_alpha   90.00
_cell.angle_beta   90.00
_cell.angle_gamma   90.00
#
_symmetry.space_group_name_H-M   'P 1'
#
loop_
_entity.id
_entity.type
_entity.pdbx_description
1 polymer ?
#
loop_
_entity_poly.entity_id
_entity_poly.type
_entity_poly.pdbx_seq_one_letter_code
_entity_poly.pdbx_strand_id
1 'polypeptide(L)'
;VIFIVPIPATEDGETIRLFGLVLHYLHEINFYSRLFQKFAVEEKNFARRLISSLRGDVLETPLENGEKVSWRIVQRYLAKDDEYDFRLFQPHINPEAIHWKKAENDIARLSRRFPSLGLEFWEELDFVGDFFKTEGGDDILISFNLIDTTMSLVKQRELIKYLYHHQEALWNKIFGDFVGEQEMERLIVENFEKGYISL
;
A
#
# COMPACT_ATOMS: atom_id res chain seq x y z
N VAL A 1 -15.54 10.60 -2.84
CA VAL A 1 -15.97 11.42 -1.68
C VAL A 1 -15.47 10.72 -0.43
N ILE A 2 -14.78 11.42 0.47
CA ILE A 2 -14.28 10.86 1.74
C ILE A 2 -15.28 11.25 2.83
N PHE A 3 -15.80 10.28 3.57
CA PHE A 3 -16.67 10.52 4.72
C PHE A 3 -15.88 10.28 6.00
N ILE A 4 -15.93 11.25 6.91
CA ILE A 4 -15.39 11.11 8.26
C ILE A 4 -16.57 11.09 9.21
N VAL A 5 -16.77 9.95 9.88
CA VAL A 5 -17.81 9.82 10.89
C VAL A 5 -17.21 10.28 12.23
N PRO A 6 -17.75 11.34 12.87
CA PRO A 6 -17.21 11.85 14.11
C PRO A 6 -17.62 10.94 15.28
N ILE A 7 -16.85 9.89 15.50
CA ILE A 7 -16.92 9.04 16.69
C ILE A 7 -15.88 9.49 17.72
N PRO A 8 -16.16 9.41 19.03
CA PRO A 8 -15.15 9.70 20.05
C PRO A 8 -13.92 8.80 19.88
N ALA A 9 -12.74 9.40 19.80
CA ALA A 9 -11.48 8.67 19.83
C ALA A 9 -11.20 8.21 21.27
N THR A 10 -11.38 6.93 21.54
CA THR A 10 -11.22 6.34 22.88
C THR A 10 -9.91 5.60 23.08
N GLU A 11 -9.26 5.19 21.99
CA GLU A 11 -8.00 4.45 22.01
C GLU A 11 -6.83 5.33 21.55
N ASP A 12 -5.64 5.05 22.07
CA ASP A 12 -4.42 5.71 21.64
C ASP A 12 -4.13 5.37 20.17
N GLY A 13 -3.58 6.34 19.44
CA GLY A 13 -3.28 6.19 18.01
C GLY A 13 -4.45 6.48 17.07
N GLU A 14 -5.68 6.65 17.56
CA GLU A 14 -6.85 6.92 16.73
C GLU A 14 -6.71 8.17 15.85
N THR A 15 -6.14 9.25 16.40
CA THR A 15 -5.93 10.49 15.63
C THR A 15 -4.98 10.28 14.46
N ILE A 16 -3.84 9.62 14.68
CA ILE A 16 -2.86 9.38 13.62
C ILE A 16 -3.38 8.35 12.61
N ARG A 17 -4.15 7.35 13.07
CA ARG A 17 -4.86 6.39 12.21
C ARG A 17 -5.80 7.10 11.25
N LEU A 18 -6.70 7.94 11.79
CA LEU A 18 -7.68 8.68 10.99
C LEU A 18 -7.00 9.65 10.04
N PHE A 19 -5.99 10.38 10.52
CA PHE A 19 -5.25 11.32 9.69
C PHE A 19 -4.50 10.63 8.54
N GLY A 20 -3.83 9.52 8.81
CA GLY A 20 -3.18 8.68 7.80
C GLY A 20 -4.17 8.15 6.76
N LEU A 21 -5.33 7.64 7.18
CA LEU A 21 -6.39 7.18 6.28
C LEU A 21 -6.91 8.30 5.37
N VAL A 22 -7.11 9.51 5.91
CA VAL A 22 -7.56 10.66 5.10
C VAL A 22 -6.52 11.00 4.03
N LEU A 23 -5.24 11.09 4.40
CA LEU A 23 -4.16 11.35 3.44
C LEU A 23 -4.06 10.26 2.38
N HIS A 24 -4.12 8.99 2.79
CA HIS A 24 -4.15 7.84 1.91
C HIS A 24 -5.26 7.96 0.86
N TYR A 25 -6.51 8.19 1.30
CA TYR A 25 -7.64 8.31 0.39
C TYR A 25 -7.54 9.52 -0.55
N LEU A 26 -6.90 10.62 -0.14
CA LEU A 26 -6.65 11.76 -1.02
C LEU A 26 -5.69 11.38 -2.17
N HIS A 27 -4.64 10.62 -1.87
CA HIS A 27 -3.69 10.11 -2.87
C HIS A 27 -4.35 9.07 -3.78
N GLU A 28 -5.15 8.17 -3.22
CA GLU A 28 -5.91 7.18 -3.98
C GLU A 28 -6.88 7.83 -4.97
N ILE A 29 -7.65 8.84 -4.54
CA ILE A 29 -8.57 9.57 -5.42
C ILE A 29 -7.81 10.23 -6.58
N ASN A 30 -6.64 10.82 -6.31
CA ASN A 30 -5.83 11.42 -7.36
C ASN A 30 -5.34 10.37 -8.37
N PHE A 31 -4.85 9.23 -7.87
CA PHE A 31 -4.39 8.13 -8.69
C PHE A 31 -5.49 7.60 -9.61
N TYR A 32 -6.64 7.21 -9.05
CA TYR A 32 -7.76 6.67 -9.83
C TYR A 32 -8.38 7.70 -10.77
N SER A 33 -8.36 8.99 -10.42
CA SER A 33 -8.83 10.04 -11.34
C SER A 33 -8.01 10.07 -12.64
N ARG A 34 -6.68 9.97 -12.55
CA ARG A 34 -5.80 9.88 -13.73
C ARG A 34 -6.02 8.58 -14.50
N LEU A 35 -6.21 7.48 -13.79
CA LEU A 35 -6.52 6.18 -14.40
C LEU A 35 -7.84 6.22 -15.18
N PHE A 36 -8.90 6.82 -14.63
CA PHE A 36 -10.20 6.93 -15.28
C PHE A 36 -10.15 7.88 -16.48
N GLN A 37 -9.39 8.97 -16.40
CA GLN A 37 -9.12 9.83 -17.55
C GLN A 37 -8.44 9.06 -18.69
N LYS A 38 -7.46 8.19 -18.38
CA LYS A 38 -6.83 7.29 -19.35
C LYS A 38 -7.84 6.32 -19.96
N PHE A 39 -8.70 5.71 -19.16
CA PHE A 39 -9.72 4.79 -19.66
C PHE A 39 -10.72 5.47 -20.60
N ALA A 40 -11.03 6.76 -20.35
CA ALA A 40 -11.98 7.53 -21.15
C ALA A 40 -11.49 7.81 -22.58
N VAL A 41 -10.20 7.62 -22.88
CA VAL A 41 -9.66 7.75 -24.24
C VAL A 41 -10.26 6.72 -25.20
N GLU A 42 -10.60 5.53 -24.71
CA GLU A 42 -11.26 4.47 -25.50
C GLU A 42 -12.65 4.16 -24.94
N GLU A 43 -13.64 4.92 -25.40
CA GLU A 43 -15.02 4.87 -24.92
C GLU A 43 -15.62 3.45 -24.87
N LYS A 44 -15.33 2.62 -25.88
CA LYS A 44 -15.89 1.26 -26.00
C LYS A 44 -15.52 0.35 -24.81
N ASN A 45 -14.37 0.55 -24.19
CA ASN A 45 -13.88 -0.28 -23.08
C ASN A 45 -13.99 0.43 -21.72
N PHE A 46 -14.41 1.70 -21.68
CA PHE A 46 -14.41 2.52 -20.48
C PHE A 46 -15.16 1.87 -19.31
N ALA A 47 -16.42 1.48 -19.52
CA ALA A 47 -17.24 0.89 -18.46
C ALA A 47 -16.63 -0.40 -17.91
N ARG A 48 -16.12 -1.27 -18.78
CA ARG A 48 -15.44 -2.52 -18.39
C ARG A 48 -14.21 -2.23 -17.52
N ARG A 49 -13.35 -1.32 -17.98
CA ARG A 49 -12.10 -0.95 -17.28
C ARG A 49 -12.39 -0.30 -15.94
N LEU A 50 -13.36 0.62 -15.90
CA LEU A 50 -13.81 1.28 -14.68
C LEU A 50 -14.30 0.25 -13.66
N ILE A 51 -15.23 -0.63 -14.04
CA ILE A 51 -15.77 -1.68 -13.16
C ILE A 51 -14.66 -2.60 -12.65
N SER A 52 -13.75 -3.04 -13.53
CA SER A 52 -12.66 -3.95 -13.17
C SER A 52 -11.68 -3.31 -12.17
N SER A 53 -11.33 -2.03 -12.39
CA SER A 53 -10.49 -1.27 -11.46
C SER A 53 -11.15 -1.04 -10.09
N LEU A 54 -12.45 -0.75 -10.06
CA LEU A 54 -13.18 -0.56 -8.79
C LEU A 54 -13.40 -1.86 -8.02
N ARG A 55 -13.44 -3.01 -8.71
CA ARG A 55 -13.52 -4.33 -8.05
C ARG A 55 -12.16 -4.78 -7.50
N GLY A 56 -11.07 -4.20 -7.98
CA GLY A 56 -9.73 -4.67 -7.65
C GLY A 56 -9.41 -6.01 -8.33
N ASP A 57 -9.85 -6.23 -9.57
CA ASP A 57 -9.58 -7.48 -10.30
C ASP A 57 -8.06 -7.70 -10.44
N VAL A 58 -7.56 -8.84 -9.99
CA VAL A 58 -6.14 -9.22 -10.13
C VAL A 58 -6.06 -10.40 -11.07
N LEU A 59 -5.11 -10.38 -12.01
CA LEU A 59 -4.88 -11.49 -12.93
C LEU A 59 -4.76 -12.81 -12.15
N GLU A 60 -5.53 -13.83 -12.53
CA GLU A 60 -5.64 -15.10 -11.79
C GLU A 60 -4.61 -16.14 -12.25
N THR A 61 -4.07 -15.99 -13.46
CA THR A 61 -3.08 -16.92 -13.99
C THR A 61 -1.67 -16.58 -13.51
N PRO A 62 -0.80 -17.57 -13.29
CA PRO A 62 0.63 -17.34 -13.11
C PRO A 62 1.20 -16.51 -14.26
N LEU A 63 2.09 -15.56 -13.95
CA LEU A 63 2.83 -14.87 -14.99
C LEU A 63 3.78 -15.87 -15.66
N GLU A 64 3.90 -15.78 -16.98
CA GLU A 64 4.80 -16.65 -17.73
C GLU A 64 6.25 -16.37 -17.34
N ASN A 65 7.01 -17.43 -17.04
CA ASN A 65 8.44 -17.37 -16.88
C ASN A 65 9.10 -17.31 -18.27
N GLY A 66 9.24 -16.09 -18.80
CA GLY A 66 9.93 -15.83 -20.06
C GLY A 66 11.36 -15.32 -19.88
N GLU A 67 11.94 -14.77 -20.93
CA GLU A 67 13.25 -14.09 -20.88
C GLU A 67 13.24 -12.81 -20.03
N LYS A 68 12.04 -12.27 -19.74
CA LYS A 68 11.80 -11.03 -19.01
C LYS A 68 11.16 -11.29 -17.66
N VAL A 69 11.62 -10.57 -16.63
CA VAL A 69 10.97 -10.61 -15.31
C VAL A 69 9.67 -9.81 -15.39
N SER A 70 8.57 -10.46 -15.02
CA SER A 70 7.25 -9.82 -14.97
C SER A 70 6.79 -9.63 -13.54
N TRP A 71 6.25 -8.45 -13.26
CA TRP A 71 5.77 -7.99 -11.96
C TRP A 71 4.26 -7.81 -12.00
N ARG A 72 3.52 -8.55 -11.18
CA ARG A 72 2.06 -8.46 -11.11
C ARG A 72 1.63 -7.14 -10.47
N ILE A 73 0.56 -6.53 -10.98
CA ILE A 73 -0.11 -5.43 -10.29
C ILE A 73 -1.21 -6.05 -9.42
N VAL A 74 -1.04 -5.96 -8.10
CA VAL A 74 -1.99 -6.45 -7.10
C VAL A 74 -2.69 -5.24 -6.49
N GLN A 75 -3.94 -5.00 -6.89
CA GLN A 75 -4.72 -3.81 -6.49
C GLN A 75 -5.73 -4.10 -5.37
N ARG A 76 -5.55 -5.19 -4.64
CA ARG A 76 -6.42 -5.58 -3.52
C ARG A 76 -5.64 -6.34 -2.46
N TYR A 77 -6.14 -6.30 -1.22
CA TYR A 77 -5.56 -7.03 -0.10
C TYR A 77 -5.85 -8.54 -0.19
N LEU A 78 -5.05 -9.27 -0.95
CA LEU A 78 -5.21 -10.72 -1.16
C LEU A 78 -5.07 -11.53 0.14
N ALA A 79 -4.12 -11.16 1.02
CA ALA A 79 -3.90 -11.85 2.29
C ALA A 79 -5.09 -11.77 3.26
N LYS A 80 -6.02 -10.82 3.06
CA LYS A 80 -7.28 -10.77 3.82
C LYS A 80 -8.23 -11.91 3.43
N ASP A 81 -8.17 -12.35 2.17
CA ASP A 81 -8.96 -13.46 1.66
C ASP A 81 -8.26 -14.80 1.90
N ASP A 82 -6.96 -14.88 1.58
CA ASP A 82 -6.09 -16.05 1.75
C ASP A 82 -4.63 -15.61 1.92
N GLU A 83 -4.06 -15.82 3.12
CA GLU A 83 -2.66 -15.50 3.43
C GLU A 83 -1.66 -16.38 2.66
N TYR A 84 -2.12 -17.50 2.10
CA TYR A 84 -1.31 -18.42 1.29
C TYR A 84 -1.54 -18.26 -0.21
N ASP A 85 -2.20 -17.18 -0.64
CA ASP A 85 -2.43 -16.92 -2.07
C ASP A 85 -1.10 -16.88 -2.82
N PHE A 86 -0.94 -17.73 -3.84
CA PHE A 86 0.31 -17.88 -4.57
C PHE A 86 0.83 -16.55 -5.18
N ARG A 87 -0.07 -15.60 -5.45
CA ARG A 87 0.28 -14.29 -6.05
C ARG A 87 1.08 -13.42 -5.08
N LEU A 88 0.92 -13.61 -3.76
CA LEU A 88 1.70 -12.93 -2.73
C LEU A 88 3.18 -13.37 -2.71
N PHE A 89 3.47 -14.54 -3.29
CA PHE A 89 4.82 -15.11 -3.35
C PHE A 89 5.48 -14.93 -4.73
N GLN A 90 4.81 -14.26 -5.67
CA GLN A 90 5.37 -13.87 -6.96
C GLN A 90 5.82 -12.41 -6.93
N PRO A 91 6.78 -11.99 -7.78
CA PRO A 91 7.11 -10.57 -7.93
C PRO A 91 5.85 -9.75 -8.25
N HIS A 92 5.54 -8.80 -7.39
CA HIS A 92 4.36 -7.96 -7.53
C HIS A 92 4.61 -6.55 -7.00
N ILE A 93 3.70 -5.66 -7.35
CA ILE A 93 3.62 -4.28 -6.88
C ILE A 93 2.18 -3.95 -6.56
N ASN A 94 1.99 -3.04 -5.62
CA ASN A 94 0.70 -2.67 -5.12
C ASN A 94 0.48 -1.15 -5.23
N PRO A 95 -0.51 -0.69 -6.01
CA PRO A 95 -0.85 0.73 -6.09
C PRO A 95 -1.21 1.33 -4.72
N GLU A 96 -1.83 0.56 -3.83
CA GLU A 96 -2.21 0.98 -2.48
C GLU A 96 -0.99 1.41 -1.65
N ALA A 97 0.10 0.65 -1.73
CA ALA A 97 1.33 0.96 -1.02
C ALA A 97 1.96 2.29 -1.47
N ILE A 98 1.73 2.74 -2.71
CA ILE A 98 2.14 4.09 -3.17
C ILE A 98 1.34 5.17 -2.43
N HIS A 99 0.04 4.96 -2.24
CA HIS A 99 -0.81 5.92 -1.53
C HIS A 99 -0.41 6.03 -0.05
N TRP A 100 -0.11 4.89 0.58
CA TRP A 100 0.38 4.85 1.95
C TRP A 100 1.74 5.52 2.10
N LYS A 101 2.72 5.21 1.25
CA LYS A 101 4.02 5.88 1.26
C LYS A 101 3.89 7.40 1.13
N LYS A 102 3.05 7.89 0.20
CA LYS A 102 2.79 9.32 0.06
C LYS A 102 2.14 9.92 1.32
N ALA A 103 1.19 9.22 1.94
CA ALA A 103 0.57 9.65 3.19
C ALA A 103 1.59 9.73 4.34
N GLU A 104 2.46 8.74 4.49
CA GLU A 104 3.54 8.73 5.50
C GLU A 104 4.54 9.88 5.25
N ASN A 105 4.92 10.12 3.99
CA ASN A 105 5.78 11.25 3.62
C ASN A 105 5.10 12.60 3.89
N ASP A 106 3.78 12.73 3.72
CA ASP A 106 3.03 13.93 4.09
C ASP A 106 3.04 14.16 5.62
N ILE A 107 2.91 13.08 6.41
CA ILE A 107 3.01 13.11 7.87
C ILE A 107 4.41 13.54 8.32
N ALA A 108 5.46 13.00 7.72
CA ALA A 108 6.84 13.38 8.00
C ALA A 108 7.08 14.87 7.70
N ARG A 109 6.61 15.36 6.54
CA ARG A 109 6.67 16.79 6.20
C ARG A 109 5.92 17.68 7.19
N LEU A 110 4.76 17.23 7.69
CA LEU A 110 4.03 17.93 8.75
C LEU A 110 4.84 17.97 10.05
N SER A 111 5.47 16.86 10.43
CA SER A 111 6.34 16.78 11.61
C SER A 111 7.54 17.71 11.53
N ARG A 112 8.17 17.85 10.36
CA ARG A 112 9.25 18.83 10.15
C ARG A 112 8.80 20.27 10.38
N ARG A 113 7.53 20.59 10.08
CA ARG A 113 6.93 21.91 10.37
C ARG A 113 6.52 22.07 11.83
N PHE A 114 6.15 20.98 12.50
CA PHE A 114 5.74 20.95 13.90
C PHE A 114 6.57 19.90 14.66
N PRO A 115 7.84 20.19 15.02
CA PRO A 115 8.77 19.19 15.55
C PRO A 115 8.30 18.49 16.83
N SER A 116 7.41 19.12 17.60
CA SER A 116 6.78 18.52 18.78
C SER A 116 5.98 17.26 18.50
N LEU A 117 5.63 16.98 17.24
CA LEU A 117 4.94 15.74 16.83
C LEU A 117 5.87 14.53 16.85
N GLY A 118 7.18 14.69 16.58
CA GLY A 118 8.15 13.60 16.58
C GLY A 118 7.89 12.48 15.55
N LEU A 119 7.10 12.75 14.50
CA LEU A 119 6.71 11.75 13.50
C LEU A 119 7.66 11.66 12.30
N GLU A 120 8.64 12.55 12.19
CA GLU A 120 9.68 12.51 11.14
C GLU A 120 10.52 11.23 11.20
N PHE A 121 10.62 10.60 12.38
CA PHE A 121 11.30 9.30 12.55
C PHE A 121 10.80 8.22 11.59
N TRP A 122 9.51 8.25 11.24
CA TRP A 122 8.87 7.22 10.42
C TRP A 122 9.10 7.40 8.90
N GLU A 123 9.77 8.49 8.49
CA GLU A 123 10.04 8.75 7.08
C GLU A 123 10.93 7.66 6.46
N GLU A 124 10.50 7.10 5.33
CA GLU A 124 11.21 6.04 4.59
C GLU A 124 11.50 4.76 5.41
N LEU A 125 10.65 4.45 6.39
CA LEU A 125 10.68 3.20 7.16
C LEU A 125 9.52 2.25 6.83
N ASP A 126 8.66 2.60 5.88
CA ASP A 126 7.45 1.86 5.50
C ASP A 126 7.74 0.41 5.09
N PHE A 127 8.88 0.15 4.47
CA PHE A 127 9.35 -1.18 4.05
C PHE A 127 10.32 -1.85 5.03
N VAL A 128 10.67 -1.17 6.14
CA VAL A 128 11.70 -1.65 7.08
C VAL A 128 11.05 -2.55 8.12
N GLY A 129 11.68 -3.70 8.36
CA GLY A 129 11.28 -4.65 9.39
C GLY A 129 12.40 -5.62 9.70
N ASP A 130 12.38 -6.19 10.91
CA ASP A 130 13.36 -7.20 11.34
C ASP A 130 12.77 -8.15 12.37
N PHE A 131 13.40 -9.30 12.57
CA PHE A 131 13.04 -10.25 13.62
C PHE A 131 13.71 -9.89 14.93
N PHE A 132 12.90 -9.78 15.98
CA PHE A 132 13.37 -9.53 17.34
C PHE A 132 13.01 -10.71 18.24
N LYS A 133 13.80 -10.93 19.29
CA LYS A 133 13.53 -11.96 20.29
C LYS A 133 12.46 -11.48 21.26
N THR A 134 11.43 -12.30 21.47
CA THR A 134 10.49 -12.12 22.59
C THR A 134 11.15 -12.48 23.92
N GLU A 135 10.50 -12.16 25.04
CA GLU A 135 10.95 -12.60 26.37
C GLU A 135 11.08 -14.14 26.47
N GLY A 136 10.29 -14.89 25.69
CA GLY A 136 10.35 -16.35 25.60
C GLY A 136 11.44 -16.90 24.68
N GLY A 137 12.15 -16.05 23.93
CA GLY A 137 13.22 -16.46 22.99
C GLY A 137 12.74 -16.75 21.56
N ASP A 138 11.44 -16.66 21.28
CA ASP A 138 10.89 -16.79 19.93
C ASP A 138 11.17 -15.55 19.08
N ASP A 139 11.35 -15.74 17.77
CA ASP A 139 11.49 -14.63 16.82
C ASP A 139 10.13 -14.04 16.44
N ILE A 140 10.01 -12.72 16.52
CA ILE A 140 8.84 -11.98 16.05
C ILE A 140 9.27 -10.90 15.05
N LEU A 141 8.67 -10.91 13.86
CA LEU A 141 8.89 -9.87 12.86
C LEU A 141 8.27 -8.54 13.31
N ILE A 142 9.05 -7.50 13.53
CA ILE A 142 8.54 -6.16 13.84
C ILE A 142 8.61 -5.31 12.58
N SER A 143 7.49 -4.70 12.23
CA SER A 143 7.37 -3.72 11.13
C SER A 143 7.63 -2.32 11.69
N PHE A 144 8.39 -1.52 10.94
CA PHE A 144 8.55 -0.08 11.18
C PHE A 144 7.64 0.76 10.29
N ASN A 145 6.63 0.16 9.66
CA ASN A 145 5.59 0.89 8.97
C ASN A 145 4.70 1.64 9.98
N LEU A 146 4.53 2.96 9.80
CA LEU A 146 3.77 3.81 10.72
C LEU A 146 2.30 3.35 10.82
N ILE A 147 1.70 2.97 9.70
CA ILE A 147 0.29 2.57 9.62
C ILE A 147 0.09 1.22 10.27
N ASP A 148 0.93 0.22 9.99
CA ASP A 148 0.87 -1.07 10.68
C ASP A 148 1.02 -0.92 12.20
N THR A 149 1.98 -0.09 12.64
CA THR A 149 2.22 0.20 14.06
C THR A 149 1.01 0.88 14.69
N THR A 150 0.46 1.89 14.02
CA THR A 150 -0.71 2.64 14.47
C THR A 150 -1.95 1.74 14.56
N MET A 151 -2.20 0.91 13.55
CA MET A 151 -3.32 -0.02 13.52
C MET A 151 -3.19 -1.06 14.64
N SER A 152 -1.98 -1.57 14.85
CA SER A 152 -1.70 -2.53 15.94
C SER A 152 -1.90 -1.88 17.32
N LEU A 153 -1.50 -0.63 17.52
CA LEU A 153 -1.73 0.12 18.77
C LEU A 153 -3.22 0.30 19.05
N VAL A 154 -3.99 0.74 18.06
CA VAL A 154 -5.44 0.91 18.20
C VAL A 154 -6.14 -0.43 18.47
N LYS A 155 -5.60 -1.53 17.93
CA LYS A 155 -6.11 -2.90 18.11
C LYS A 155 -5.40 -3.68 19.21
N GLN A 156 -4.65 -3.02 20.09
CA GLN A 156 -3.83 -3.69 21.11
C GLN A 156 -4.63 -4.65 22.01
N ARG A 157 -5.89 -4.34 22.32
CA ARG A 157 -6.76 -5.19 23.16
C ARG A 157 -7.15 -6.50 22.47
N GLU A 158 -7.12 -6.52 21.15
CA GLU A 158 -7.41 -7.69 20.30
C GLU A 158 -6.13 -8.48 19.99
N LEU A 159 -4.95 -8.00 20.42
CA LEU A 159 -3.62 -8.57 20.12
C LEU A 159 -3.39 -8.80 18.62
N ILE A 160 -4.04 -7.98 17.77
CA ILE A 160 -3.91 -8.07 16.32
C ILE A 160 -2.64 -7.34 15.92
N LYS A 161 -1.78 -8.07 15.22
CA LYS A 161 -0.56 -7.54 14.62
C LYS A 161 -0.79 -7.32 13.12
N TYR A 162 -0.50 -6.11 12.65
CA TYR A 162 -0.55 -5.77 11.24
C TYR A 162 0.86 -5.83 10.63
N LEU A 163 0.97 -6.47 9.46
CA LEU A 163 2.23 -6.59 8.70
C LEU A 163 2.05 -6.36 7.20
N TYR A 164 0.81 -6.19 6.74
CA TYR A 164 0.48 -6.14 5.32
C TYR A 164 1.10 -4.93 4.64
N HIS A 165 0.96 -3.72 5.20
CA HIS A 165 1.46 -2.52 4.54
C HIS A 165 2.97 -2.56 4.40
N HIS A 166 3.68 -3.07 5.42
CA HIS A 166 5.11 -3.32 5.34
C HIS A 166 5.51 -4.30 4.24
N GLN A 167 4.79 -5.42 4.10
CA GLN A 167 5.10 -6.41 3.06
C GLN A 167 4.89 -5.85 1.65
N GLU A 168 3.80 -5.12 1.42
CA GLU A 168 3.53 -4.48 0.13
C GLU A 168 4.50 -3.33 -0.15
N ALA A 169 4.87 -2.55 0.87
CA ALA A 169 5.87 -1.50 0.77
C ALA A 169 7.25 -2.07 0.40
N LEU A 170 7.63 -3.23 0.96
CA LEU A 170 8.88 -3.92 0.61
C LEU A 170 8.90 -4.33 -0.87
N TRP A 171 7.82 -4.90 -1.39
CA TRP A 171 7.72 -5.26 -2.80
C TRP A 171 7.83 -4.03 -3.72
N ASN A 172 7.11 -2.96 -3.39
CA ASN A 172 7.21 -1.69 -4.12
C ASN A 172 8.61 -1.08 -4.01
N LYS A 173 9.29 -1.19 -2.86
CA LYS A 173 10.65 -0.69 -2.66
C LYS A 173 11.64 -1.40 -3.57
N ILE A 174 11.57 -2.74 -3.66
CA ILE A 174 12.45 -3.53 -4.54
C ILE A 174 12.25 -3.11 -6.00
N PHE A 175 11.01 -3.00 -6.45
CA PHE A 175 10.72 -2.58 -7.83
C PHE A 175 11.11 -1.12 -8.08
N GLY A 176 10.77 -0.23 -7.15
CA GLY A 176 11.05 1.20 -7.20
C GLY A 176 12.54 1.51 -7.20
N ASP A 177 13.38 0.73 -6.51
CA ASP A 177 14.84 0.88 -6.56
C ASP A 177 15.42 0.47 -7.91
N PHE A 178 14.72 -0.38 -8.67
CA PHE A 178 15.13 -0.78 -10.01
C PHE A 178 14.75 0.23 -11.09
N VAL A 179 13.50 0.75 -11.08
CA VAL A 179 12.99 1.65 -12.13
C VAL A 179 12.92 3.13 -11.74
N GLY A 180 12.96 3.45 -10.44
CA GLY A 180 12.65 4.76 -9.87
C GLY A 180 11.16 4.91 -9.48
N GLU A 181 10.87 5.58 -8.37
CA GLU A 181 9.50 5.65 -7.83
C GLU A 181 8.48 6.32 -8.76
N GLN A 182 8.87 7.43 -9.40
CA GLN A 182 8.00 8.15 -10.34
C GLN A 182 7.69 7.28 -11.56
N GLU A 183 8.68 6.51 -12.00
CA GLU A 183 8.56 5.61 -13.14
C GLU A 183 7.71 4.38 -12.78
N MET A 184 7.86 3.83 -11.58
CA MET A 184 6.99 2.77 -11.07
C MET A 184 5.52 3.19 -11.12
N GLU A 185 5.17 4.37 -10.60
CA GLU A 185 3.80 4.87 -10.63
C GLU A 185 3.28 5.04 -12.07
N ARG A 186 4.11 5.56 -12.98
CA ARG A 186 3.78 5.68 -14.42
C ARG A 186 3.51 4.31 -15.04
N LEU A 187 4.41 3.35 -14.82
CA LEU A 187 4.29 2.00 -15.37
C LEU A 187 3.07 1.26 -14.84
N ILE A 188 2.72 1.44 -13.57
CA ILE A 188 1.48 0.90 -12.98
C ILE A 188 0.27 1.45 -13.72
N VAL A 189 0.16 2.77 -13.88
CA VAL A 189 -0.97 3.39 -14.60
C VAL A 189 -1.04 2.93 -16.05
N GLU A 190 0.11 2.73 -16.69
CA GLU A 190 0.16 2.28 -18.08
C GLU A 190 -0.22 0.83 -18.28
N ASN A 191 0.14 -0.04 -17.35
CA ASN A 191 -0.07 -1.48 -17.44
C ASN A 191 -1.23 -1.96 -16.56
N PHE A 192 -2.01 -1.04 -15.98
CA PHE A 192 -3.07 -1.37 -15.03
C PHE A 192 -4.08 -2.39 -15.57
N GLU A 193 -4.56 -2.19 -16.81
CA GLU A 193 -5.49 -3.13 -17.46
C GLU A 193 -4.82 -4.48 -17.78
N LYS A 194 -3.53 -4.44 -18.14
CA LYS A 194 -2.76 -5.65 -18.44
C LYS A 194 -2.52 -6.48 -17.18
N GLY A 195 -2.49 -5.84 -16.00
CA GLY A 195 -2.34 -6.50 -14.69
C GLY A 195 -0.91 -6.92 -14.36
N TYR A 196 0.08 -6.58 -15.19
CA TYR A 196 1.50 -6.82 -14.94
C TYR A 196 2.40 -5.93 -15.79
N ILE A 197 3.62 -5.69 -15.31
CA ILE A 197 4.72 -5.01 -16.01
C ILE A 197 5.77 -6.05 -16.38
N SER A 198 6.34 -5.98 -17.59
CA SER A 198 7.47 -6.81 -17.99
C SER A 198 8.66 -5.90 -18.32
N LEU A 199 9.80 -6.17 -17.70
CA LEU A 199 11.05 -5.42 -17.89
C LEU A 199 11.92 -6.11 -18.94
#